data_AF-A0A8T9C6R3-F1
#
_entry.id   AF-A0A8T9C6R3-F1
#
_cell.length_a   1.000
_cell.length_b   1.000
_cell.length_c   1.000
_cell.angle_alpha   90.00
_cell.angle_beta   90.00
_cell.angle_gamma   90.00
#
_symmetry.space_group_name_H-M   'P 1'
#
loop_
_entity.id
_entity.type
_entity.pdbx_description
1 polymer ?
#
loop_
_entity_poly.entity_id
_entity_poly.type
_entity_poly.pdbx_seq_one_letter_code
_entity_poly.pdbx_strand_id
1 'polypeptide(L)'
;MIVISRSFARSQYKARFNPEFSHYRLAANGAAQLRPLSARPAPDTVKSTVPSFLAGFGLSAFFGVLLFSWNQFADTEISKSRNSAALGSATRATLDVRSTAPIDSHNAPKYDLSPGNLTGAREELEELLGQDGVTDHLGTRIAHSSTAWSTAPRGDDDRPSLVVYPSTTEETSAIAKICHKRRIPMIAFSGGTSLEGTLAAENGEICLDFKRMNKILEVHPDDMDVVVQPSVGYLDLNEALSKIDLFFPPDPGPGAQIGGMIGQGCSGTNAYKYGTMKDWVLGLTVVLADGTIIKTRHRPRKSSAGYDLTRLFVGSEGTLGFVTEASLKVTVKPQNIRVAVASFPTLHQAVNTTVQISGSGHVLEAMELLDKYTMYAVNQSGYTDEQWA
;
A
#
# COMPACT_ATOMS: atom_id res chain seq x y z
N MET A 1 7.87 23.34 14.27
CA MET A 1 6.41 23.43 14.08
C MET A 1 5.82 22.03 14.13
N ILE A 2 4.64 21.83 14.72
CA ILE A 2 3.87 20.58 14.63
C ILE A 2 2.55 20.87 13.94
N VAL A 3 2.19 20.05 12.95
CA VAL A 3 0.87 20.05 12.31
C VAL A 3 0.12 18.81 12.76
N ILE A 4 -1.06 18.99 13.36
CA ILE A 4 -1.90 17.89 13.87
C ILE A 4 -3.23 17.91 13.13
N SER A 5 -3.59 16.80 12.50
CA SER A 5 -4.90 16.60 11.88
C SER A 5 -5.76 15.64 12.71
N ARG A 6 -7.05 15.94 12.84
CA ARG A 6 -8.04 15.06 13.50
C ARG A 6 -9.33 15.03 12.72
N SER A 7 -9.91 13.83 12.60
CA SER A 7 -11.24 13.64 12.04
C SER A 7 -12.26 13.05 13.00
N PHE A 8 -13.53 13.43 12.83
CA PHE A 8 -14.64 12.99 13.68
C PHE A 8 -15.72 12.25 12.88
N ALA A 9 -16.12 11.05 13.34
CA ALA A 9 -17.35 10.40 12.92
C ALA A 9 -18.55 10.95 13.73
N ARG A 10 -19.72 11.09 13.09
CA ARG A 10 -20.93 11.63 13.72
C ARG A 10 -21.49 10.65 14.76
N SER A 11 -20.93 10.63 15.96
CA SER A 11 -21.59 10.03 17.13
C SER A 11 -22.35 11.12 17.89
N GLN A 12 -23.53 10.79 18.40
CA GLN A 12 -24.49 11.69 19.06
C GLN A 12 -24.01 12.27 20.41
N TYR A 13 -22.72 12.54 20.58
CA TYR A 13 -22.24 13.37 21.66
C TYR A 13 -22.29 14.83 21.22
N LYS A 14 -23.28 15.58 21.73
CA LYS A 14 -23.17 17.04 21.89
C LYS A 14 -22.05 17.31 22.89
N ALA A 15 -20.79 17.11 22.48
CA ALA A 15 -19.67 17.73 23.15
C ALA A 15 -19.82 19.23 22.88
N ARG A 16 -20.25 19.97 23.91
CA ARG A 16 -20.22 21.44 23.90
C ARG A 16 -18.75 21.85 23.85
N PHE A 17 -18.19 21.94 22.65
CA PHE A 17 -17.00 22.74 22.40
C PHE A 17 -17.45 24.13 21.96
N ASN A 18 -16.95 25.13 22.68
CA ASN A 18 -17.24 26.53 22.49
C ASN A 18 -16.99 26.93 21.01
N PRO A 19 -17.87 27.70 20.33
CA PRO A 19 -17.76 27.97 18.89
C PRO A 19 -16.56 28.84 18.47
N GLU A 20 -15.67 29.23 19.39
CA GLU A 20 -14.57 30.17 19.12
C GLU A 20 -13.22 29.53 18.72
N PHE A 21 -13.17 28.24 18.37
CA PHE A 21 -11.91 27.60 17.96
C PHE A 21 -11.74 27.53 16.44
N SER A 22 -11.63 28.69 15.81
CA SER A 22 -11.10 28.86 14.45
C SER A 22 -9.92 29.81 14.52
N HIS A 23 -8.71 29.27 14.33
CA HIS A 23 -7.41 29.95 14.35
C HIS A 23 -6.87 30.36 15.73
N TYR A 24 -5.89 29.61 16.25
CA TYR A 24 -4.93 30.13 17.22
C TYR A 24 -3.51 29.67 16.87
N ARG A 25 -2.60 30.64 16.75
CA ARG A 25 -1.18 30.44 17.09
C ARG A 25 -1.13 30.30 18.60
N LEU A 26 -0.67 29.15 19.10
CA LEU A 26 -0.28 29.04 20.51
C LEU A 26 0.98 29.88 20.72
N ALA A 27 0.81 31.06 21.32
CA ALA A 27 1.94 31.87 21.78
C ALA A 27 2.61 31.13 22.95
N ALA A 28 3.88 30.77 22.76
CA ALA A 28 4.72 30.26 23.82
C ALA A 28 4.94 31.36 24.85
N ASN A 29 4.33 31.26 26.03
CA ASN A 29 4.82 31.83 27.28
C ASN A 29 4.05 31.29 28.49
N GLY A 30 4.80 30.82 29.49
CA GLY A 30 4.32 30.67 30.86
C GLY A 30 3.82 29.27 31.23
N ALA A 31 4.43 28.69 32.26
CA ALA A 31 4.11 27.39 32.83
C ALA A 31 2.60 27.22 33.13
N ALA A 32 1.95 26.29 32.46
CA ALA A 32 0.62 25.81 32.84
C ALA A 32 0.78 24.61 33.79
N GLN A 33 0.76 24.87 35.10
CA GLN A 33 0.50 23.83 36.09
C GLN A 33 -0.93 23.31 35.91
N LEU A 34 -1.07 22.06 35.49
CA LEU A 34 -2.35 21.34 35.56
C LEU A 34 -2.63 21.00 37.03
N ARG A 35 -3.56 21.72 37.67
CA ARG A 35 -4.11 21.31 38.97
C ARG A 35 -5.04 20.11 38.78
N PRO A 36 -5.02 19.10 39.66
CA PRO A 36 -6.01 18.04 39.63
C PRO A 36 -7.37 18.60 40.04
N LEU A 37 -8.38 18.36 39.22
CA LEU A 37 -9.78 18.59 39.60
C LEU A 37 -10.13 17.64 40.75
N SER A 38 -10.57 18.21 41.86
CA SER A 38 -11.03 17.48 43.05
C SER A 38 -12.16 16.51 42.71
N ALA A 39 -12.06 15.32 43.28
CA ALA A 39 -13.09 14.28 43.19
C ALA A 39 -14.43 14.81 43.75
N ARG A 40 -15.52 14.61 43.00
CA ARG A 40 -16.88 14.73 43.55
C ARG A 40 -17.23 13.46 44.34
N PRO A 41 -17.99 13.57 45.44
CA PRO A 41 -18.31 12.44 46.30
C PRO A 41 -19.31 11.49 45.61
N ALA A 42 -19.20 10.21 45.96
CA ALA A 42 -20.07 9.13 45.49
C ALA A 42 -21.52 9.31 45.97
N PRO A 43 -22.53 8.95 45.18
CA PRO A 43 -23.91 8.91 45.65
C PRO A 43 -24.16 7.67 46.53
N ASP A 44 -25.08 7.84 47.47
CA ASP A 44 -25.36 6.96 48.60
C ASP A 44 -25.75 5.51 48.24
N THR A 45 -25.29 4.61 49.09
CA THR A 45 -25.57 3.18 49.14
C THR A 45 -27.06 2.87 49.27
N VAL A 46 -27.63 2.18 48.28
CA VAL A 46 -28.86 1.39 48.46
C VAL A 46 -28.47 0.03 49.04
N LYS A 47 -28.93 -0.25 50.26
CA LYS A 47 -28.79 -1.54 50.93
C LYS A 47 -29.66 -2.59 50.22
N SER A 48 -29.06 -3.67 49.71
CA SER A 48 -29.78 -4.91 49.43
C SER A 48 -29.28 -6.01 50.38
N THR A 49 -30.24 -6.54 51.13
CA THR A 49 -30.10 -7.60 52.12
C THR A 49 -29.96 -8.95 51.40
N VAL A 50 -28.93 -9.72 51.74
CA VAL A 50 -28.78 -11.12 51.33
C VAL A 50 -29.38 -12.00 52.43
N PRO A 51 -30.27 -12.95 52.13
CA PRO A 51 -30.50 -14.10 52.99
C PRO A 51 -29.74 -15.31 52.43
N SER A 52 -28.85 -15.84 53.25
CA SER A 52 -28.27 -17.17 53.14
C SER A 52 -29.32 -18.22 53.55
N PHE A 53 -29.55 -19.23 52.70
CA PHE A 53 -30.11 -20.50 53.15
C PHE A 53 -29.46 -21.65 52.37
N LEU A 54 -28.84 -22.54 53.14
CA LEU A 54 -28.30 -23.82 52.71
C LEU A 54 -29.37 -24.90 52.92
N ALA A 55 -29.28 -25.94 52.09
CA ALA A 55 -29.72 -27.33 52.29
C ALA A 55 -31.02 -27.81 51.58
N GLY A 56 -30.83 -28.84 50.75
CA GLY A 56 -31.72 -30.01 50.72
C GLY A 56 -32.23 -30.46 49.35
N PHE A 57 -31.70 -31.60 48.85
CA PHE A 57 -32.32 -32.65 48.01
C PHE A 57 -33.12 -32.23 46.75
N GLY A 58 -32.99 -32.81 45.56
CA GLY A 58 -32.33 -34.02 45.08
C GLY A 58 -32.80 -34.33 43.64
N LEU A 59 -32.06 -35.24 43.00
CA LEU A 59 -32.44 -36.15 41.89
C LEU A 59 -33.08 -35.64 40.58
N SER A 60 -32.40 -36.07 39.50
CA SER A 60 -32.88 -36.59 38.20
C SER A 60 -33.27 -35.65 37.04
N ALA A 61 -32.46 -35.82 35.98
CA ALA A 61 -32.84 -36.05 34.57
C ALA A 61 -33.04 -34.82 33.65
N PHE A 62 -32.10 -34.59 32.72
CA PHE A 62 -32.17 -34.99 31.30
C PHE A 62 -31.04 -34.31 30.48
N PHE A 63 -30.28 -35.15 29.73
CA PHE A 63 -29.65 -34.95 28.41
C PHE A 63 -29.09 -33.57 27.99
N GLY A 64 -27.87 -33.40 27.46
CA GLY A 64 -26.91 -34.35 26.92
C GLY A 64 -25.60 -33.65 26.55
N VAL A 65 -24.50 -34.39 26.70
CA VAL A 65 -23.15 -34.06 26.25
C VAL A 65 -22.96 -34.74 24.89
N LEU A 66 -22.48 -34.00 23.89
CA LEU A 66 -21.86 -34.62 22.71
C LEU A 66 -20.66 -33.79 22.25
N LEU A 67 -19.49 -34.31 22.63
CA LEU A 67 -18.20 -34.10 22.00
C LEU A 67 -18.29 -34.45 20.51
N PHE A 68 -17.81 -33.57 19.62
CA PHE A 68 -17.55 -33.93 18.22
C PHE A 68 -16.07 -33.74 17.87
N SER A 69 -15.37 -34.87 17.98
CA SER A 69 -14.40 -35.46 17.06
C SER A 69 -13.86 -34.61 15.91
N TRP A 70 -12.54 -34.41 15.95
CA TRP A 70 -11.65 -34.16 14.81
C TRP A 70 -11.38 -35.49 14.06
N ASN A 71 -11.89 -35.63 12.83
CA ASN A 71 -11.30 -36.33 11.67
C ASN A 71 -12.39 -36.81 10.68
N GLN A 72 -12.04 -36.72 9.39
CA GLN A 72 -12.65 -37.35 8.20
C GLN A 72 -13.97 -36.80 7.65
N PHE A 73 -13.87 -36.08 6.52
CA PHE A 73 -14.51 -36.35 5.21
C PHE A 73 -13.71 -35.51 4.19
N ALA A 74 -12.75 -36.09 3.45
CA ALA A 74 -12.89 -36.87 2.23
C ALA A 74 -13.27 -36.02 0.99
N ASP A 75 -12.28 -35.93 0.11
CA ASP A 75 -12.36 -35.92 -1.36
C ASP A 75 -13.43 -35.07 -2.04
N THR A 76 -12.98 -33.97 -2.65
CA THR A 76 -13.60 -33.47 -3.87
C THR A 76 -12.55 -33.44 -4.96
N GLU A 77 -12.81 -34.21 -6.00
CA GLU A 77 -11.92 -34.51 -7.11
C GLU A 77 -11.40 -33.26 -7.82
N ILE A 78 -10.07 -33.09 -7.83
CA ILE A 78 -9.41 -32.27 -8.84
C ILE A 78 -9.39 -33.09 -10.13
N SER A 79 -10.33 -32.74 -11.00
CA SER A 79 -10.42 -33.19 -12.39
C SER A 79 -9.05 -33.24 -13.07
N LYS A 80 -8.64 -34.46 -13.42
CA LYS A 80 -7.55 -34.74 -14.35
C LYS A 80 -8.02 -34.37 -15.77
N SER A 81 -7.54 -33.26 -16.31
CA SER A 81 -7.34 -33.15 -17.76
C SER A 81 -5.90 -32.74 -18.05
N ARG A 82 -5.06 -33.78 -18.20
CA ARG A 82 -3.81 -33.67 -18.94
C ARG A 82 -4.16 -33.65 -20.42
N ASN A 83 -3.81 -32.59 -21.12
CA ASN A 83 -3.35 -32.70 -22.50
C ASN A 83 -1.99 -32.04 -22.59
N SER A 84 -0.97 -32.87 -22.47
CA SER A 84 0.42 -32.57 -22.78
C SER A 84 0.61 -32.61 -24.29
N ALA A 85 0.96 -31.48 -24.88
CA ALA A 85 1.63 -31.45 -26.18
C ALA A 85 2.88 -30.59 -26.06
N ALA A 86 4.02 -31.28 -26.00
CA ALA A 86 5.37 -30.85 -26.33
C ALA A 86 5.82 -29.43 -25.93
N LEU A 87 6.33 -29.27 -24.71
CA LEU A 87 7.48 -28.40 -24.46
C LEU A 87 8.66 -29.27 -24.01
N GLY A 88 9.80 -29.04 -24.65
CA GLY A 88 11.02 -29.82 -24.47
C GLY A 88 11.44 -29.94 -23.01
N SER A 89 12.03 -31.09 -22.70
CA SER A 89 12.63 -31.46 -21.42
C SER A 89 13.74 -30.48 -21.02
N ALA A 90 13.36 -29.34 -20.42
CA ALA A 90 14.27 -28.62 -19.54
C ALA A 90 14.29 -29.38 -18.22
N THR A 91 15.43 -29.99 -17.89
CA THR A 91 15.67 -30.63 -16.60
C THR A 91 15.38 -29.61 -15.51
N ARG A 92 14.23 -29.75 -14.82
CA ARG A 92 13.88 -28.88 -13.70
C ARG A 92 14.94 -29.09 -12.63
N ALA A 93 15.83 -28.12 -12.45
CA ALA A 93 16.85 -28.18 -11.43
C ALA A 93 16.16 -28.53 -10.09
N THR A 94 16.63 -29.58 -9.42
CA THR A 94 16.15 -29.93 -8.09
C THR A 94 16.53 -28.80 -7.15
N LEU A 95 15.57 -27.90 -6.87
CA LEU A 95 15.75 -26.82 -5.92
C LEU A 95 15.92 -27.45 -4.54
N ASP A 96 17.08 -27.21 -3.92
CA ASP A 96 17.30 -27.58 -2.52
C ASP A 96 16.39 -26.69 -1.65
N VAL A 97 15.31 -27.30 -1.14
CA VAL A 97 14.31 -26.65 -0.29
C VAL A 97 14.83 -26.27 1.10
N ARG A 98 16.12 -26.52 1.40
CA ARG A 98 16.79 -26.15 2.66
C ARG A 98 17.92 -25.13 2.48
N SER A 99 18.07 -24.55 1.29
CA SER A 99 19.19 -23.65 1.02
C SER A 99 19.21 -22.43 1.96
N THR A 100 20.25 -22.35 2.78
CA THR A 100 20.69 -21.13 3.50
C THR A 100 21.94 -20.55 2.83
N ALA A 101 22.13 -20.84 1.54
CA ALA A 101 23.35 -20.49 0.82
C ALA A 101 23.51 -18.96 0.79
N PRO A 102 24.72 -18.44 1.08
CA PRO A 102 25.02 -17.02 0.96
C PRO A 102 24.67 -16.48 -0.43
N ILE A 103 24.17 -15.25 -0.55
CA ILE A 103 23.72 -14.69 -1.84
C ILE A 103 24.84 -14.65 -2.90
N ASP A 104 26.06 -14.42 -2.45
CA ASP A 104 27.32 -14.44 -3.22
C ASP A 104 27.71 -15.84 -3.73
N SER A 105 27.11 -16.89 -3.18
CA SER A 105 27.29 -18.26 -3.69
C SER A 105 26.39 -18.59 -4.90
N HIS A 106 25.46 -17.68 -5.26
CA HIS A 106 24.59 -17.85 -6.41
C HIS A 106 25.18 -17.19 -7.67
N ASN A 107 24.99 -17.85 -8.81
CA ASN A 107 25.36 -17.27 -10.10
C ASN A 107 24.47 -16.06 -10.40
N ALA A 108 25.09 -14.92 -10.70
CA ALA A 108 24.37 -13.76 -11.20
C ALA A 108 23.58 -14.10 -12.47
N PRO A 109 22.38 -13.53 -12.65
CA PRO A 109 21.61 -13.71 -13.87
C PRO A 109 22.42 -13.24 -15.09
N LYS A 110 22.39 -14.03 -16.16
CA LYS A 110 23.05 -13.69 -17.44
C LYS A 110 22.01 -13.20 -18.43
N TYR A 111 22.01 -11.89 -18.68
CA TYR A 111 21.14 -11.26 -19.65
C TYR A 111 21.73 -11.33 -21.08
N ASP A 112 20.87 -11.36 -22.09
CA ASP A 112 21.25 -11.24 -23.49
C ASP A 112 20.71 -9.92 -24.05
N LEU A 113 21.55 -8.90 -24.03
CA LEU A 113 21.25 -7.55 -24.53
C LEU A 113 21.91 -7.31 -25.89
N SER A 114 22.25 -8.37 -26.62
CA SER A 114 22.85 -8.23 -27.94
C SER A 114 21.90 -7.48 -28.88
N PRO A 115 22.40 -6.63 -29.81
CA PRO A 115 21.56 -5.87 -30.71
C PRO A 115 20.56 -6.74 -31.48
N GLY A 116 20.98 -7.92 -31.95
CA GLY A 116 20.10 -8.86 -32.65
C GLY A 116 18.98 -9.43 -31.77
N ASN A 117 19.26 -9.70 -30.49
CA ASN A 117 18.23 -10.16 -29.57
C ASN A 117 17.21 -9.06 -29.24
N LEU A 118 17.67 -7.82 -29.04
CA LEU A 118 16.79 -6.66 -28.80
C LEU A 118 15.93 -6.32 -30.03
N THR A 119 16.49 -6.38 -31.24
CA THR A 119 15.72 -6.20 -32.48
C THR A 119 14.65 -7.29 -32.60
N GLY A 120 14.99 -8.56 -32.39
CA GLY A 120 14.00 -9.64 -32.43
C GLY A 120 12.94 -9.55 -31.33
N ALA A 121 13.31 -9.05 -30.13
CA ALA A 121 12.35 -8.79 -29.07
C ALA A 121 11.36 -7.69 -29.47
N ARG A 122 11.86 -6.60 -30.08
CA ARG A 122 11.03 -5.51 -30.58
C ARG A 122 10.00 -6.01 -31.59
N GLU A 123 10.41 -6.82 -32.56
CA GLU A 123 9.50 -7.39 -33.57
C GLU A 123 8.37 -8.22 -32.93
N GLU A 124 8.69 -9.12 -32.00
CA GLU A 124 7.68 -9.90 -31.28
C GLU A 124 6.75 -9.02 -30.43
N LEU A 125 7.28 -7.94 -29.82
CA LEU A 125 6.49 -7.00 -29.01
C LEU A 125 5.59 -6.12 -29.86
N GLU A 126 6.04 -5.70 -31.05
CA GLU A 126 5.22 -4.93 -32.01
C GLU A 126 4.12 -5.80 -32.62
N GLU A 127 4.38 -7.08 -32.88
CA GLU A 127 3.35 -8.04 -33.29
C GLU A 127 2.28 -8.22 -32.20
N LEU A 128 2.70 -8.27 -30.92
CA LEU A 128 1.80 -8.44 -29.78
C LEU A 128 0.97 -7.18 -29.48
N LEU A 129 1.60 -6.01 -29.42
CA LEU A 129 0.98 -4.77 -28.89
C LEU A 129 0.58 -3.77 -29.99
N GLY A 130 0.92 -4.05 -31.23
CA GLY A 130 0.90 -3.09 -32.34
C GLY A 130 2.03 -2.06 -32.26
N GLN A 131 2.22 -1.29 -33.33
CA GLN A 131 3.30 -0.31 -33.43
C GLN A 131 3.23 0.77 -32.34
N ASP A 132 2.02 1.20 -31.96
CA ASP A 132 1.84 2.20 -30.90
C ASP A 132 2.12 1.63 -29.50
N GLY A 133 2.26 0.31 -29.37
CA GLY A 133 2.50 -0.39 -28.11
C GLY A 133 3.96 -0.46 -27.68
N VAL A 134 4.90 -0.11 -28.56
CA VAL A 134 6.35 -0.22 -28.33
C VAL A 134 7.03 1.08 -28.75
N THR A 135 8.00 1.57 -27.98
CA THR A 135 8.81 2.73 -28.37
C THR A 135 10.24 2.64 -27.88
N ASP A 136 11.16 3.04 -28.74
CA ASP A 136 12.60 3.21 -28.47
C ASP A 136 13.00 4.70 -28.49
N HIS A 137 12.03 5.61 -28.55
CA HIS A 137 12.29 7.04 -28.64
C HIS A 137 13.09 7.52 -27.41
N LEU A 138 14.23 8.17 -27.66
CA LEU A 138 15.19 8.55 -26.63
C LEU A 138 14.55 9.40 -25.52
N GLY A 139 13.73 10.39 -25.87
CA GLY A 139 13.06 11.25 -24.89
C GLY A 139 12.12 10.46 -23.98
N THR A 140 11.45 9.45 -24.51
CA THR A 140 10.54 8.60 -23.72
C THR A 140 11.34 7.72 -22.77
N ARG A 141 12.43 7.11 -23.25
CA ARG A 141 13.32 6.28 -22.43
C ARG A 141 13.92 7.09 -21.27
N ILE A 142 14.33 8.34 -21.51
CA ILE A 142 14.83 9.26 -20.47
C ILE A 142 13.72 9.59 -19.46
N ALA A 143 12.49 9.85 -19.92
CA ALA A 143 11.37 10.14 -19.03
C ALA A 143 10.94 8.94 -18.16
N HIS A 144 11.34 7.71 -18.53
CA HIS A 144 11.04 6.48 -17.78
C HIS A 144 12.24 5.97 -16.98
N SER A 145 13.36 6.69 -16.94
CA SER A 145 14.57 6.23 -16.25
C SER A 145 14.81 6.92 -14.91
N SER A 146 14.12 8.02 -14.62
CA SER A 146 14.24 8.76 -13.35
C SER A 146 13.11 9.78 -13.20
N THR A 147 13.13 10.51 -12.10
CA THR A 147 12.27 11.66 -11.84
C THR A 147 13.08 12.79 -11.23
N ALA A 148 12.60 14.03 -11.37
CA ALA A 148 13.24 15.20 -10.77
C ALA A 148 13.33 15.14 -9.24
N TRP A 149 12.58 14.24 -8.62
CA TRP A 149 12.54 14.04 -7.17
C TRP A 149 13.53 13.00 -6.66
N SER A 150 14.14 12.20 -7.54
CA SER A 150 15.06 11.15 -7.11
C SER A 150 16.45 11.71 -6.83
N THR A 151 17.00 11.34 -5.68
CA THR A 151 18.40 11.64 -5.31
C THR A 151 19.34 10.49 -5.65
N ALA A 152 18.82 9.38 -6.19
CA ALA A 152 19.64 8.24 -6.54
C ALA A 152 20.61 8.62 -7.67
N PRO A 153 21.90 8.23 -7.57
CA PRO A 153 22.84 8.44 -8.67
C PRO A 153 22.38 7.67 -9.90
N ARG A 154 22.63 8.24 -11.09
CA ARG A 154 22.36 7.59 -12.38
C ARG A 154 23.50 7.86 -13.35
N GLY A 155 23.89 6.85 -14.09
CA GLY A 155 24.73 6.96 -15.28
C GLY A 155 23.95 7.55 -16.45
N ASP A 156 24.67 8.09 -17.43
CA ASP A 156 24.09 8.67 -18.65
C ASP A 156 23.34 7.63 -19.51
N ASP A 157 23.67 6.35 -19.32
CA ASP A 157 23.12 5.21 -20.06
C ASP A 157 22.13 4.35 -19.25
N ASP A 158 21.83 4.71 -17.98
CA ASP A 158 20.87 3.99 -17.13
C ASP A 158 19.44 4.30 -17.59
N ARG A 159 19.05 3.73 -18.73
CA ARG A 159 17.74 3.95 -19.38
C ARG A 159 17.24 2.68 -20.05
N PRO A 160 15.91 2.47 -20.12
CA PRO A 160 15.34 1.29 -20.74
C PRO A 160 15.80 1.13 -22.19
N SER A 161 15.93 -0.09 -22.71
CA SER A 161 16.15 -0.29 -24.15
C SER A 161 14.89 0.03 -24.95
N LEU A 162 13.73 -0.40 -24.43
CA LEU A 162 12.40 -0.20 -24.99
C LEU A 162 11.43 0.18 -23.86
N VAL A 163 10.39 0.93 -24.20
CA VAL A 163 9.21 1.11 -23.35
C VAL A 163 8.01 0.46 -24.05
N VAL A 164 7.26 -0.34 -23.32
CA VAL A 164 6.06 -1.04 -23.82
C VAL A 164 4.83 -0.69 -23.00
N TYR A 165 3.67 -0.71 -23.63
CA TYR A 165 2.41 -0.25 -23.04
C TYR A 165 1.32 -1.35 -23.08
N PRO A 166 1.35 -2.30 -22.12
CA PRO A 166 0.29 -3.31 -22.02
C PRO A 166 -1.04 -2.67 -21.60
N SER A 167 -2.13 -3.23 -22.12
CA SER A 167 -3.52 -2.84 -21.82
C SER A 167 -4.26 -3.90 -20.99
N THR A 168 -3.70 -5.11 -20.88
CA THR A 168 -4.31 -6.25 -20.19
C THR A 168 -3.29 -7.07 -19.41
N THR A 169 -3.79 -7.90 -18.49
CA THR A 169 -2.97 -8.88 -17.75
C THR A 169 -2.34 -9.90 -18.69
N GLU A 170 -3.08 -10.30 -19.72
CA GLU A 170 -2.65 -11.27 -20.73
C GLU A 170 -1.53 -10.72 -21.61
N GLU A 171 -1.61 -9.46 -22.03
CA GLU A 171 -0.52 -8.77 -22.73
C GLU A 171 0.72 -8.67 -21.84
N THR A 172 0.55 -8.31 -20.56
CA THR A 172 1.65 -8.27 -19.58
C THR A 172 2.32 -9.65 -19.45
N SER A 173 1.53 -10.73 -19.36
CA SER A 173 2.00 -12.12 -19.35
C SER A 173 2.77 -12.49 -20.62
N ALA A 174 2.29 -12.07 -21.79
CA ALA A 174 2.94 -12.34 -23.06
C ALA A 174 4.27 -11.58 -23.19
N ILE A 175 4.33 -10.30 -22.80
CA ILE A 175 5.58 -9.52 -22.72
C ILE A 175 6.60 -10.22 -21.82
N ALA A 176 6.19 -10.63 -20.62
CA ALA A 176 7.07 -11.33 -19.68
C ALA A 176 7.60 -12.64 -20.27
N LYS A 177 6.79 -13.42 -20.99
CA LYS A 177 7.24 -14.64 -21.68
C LYS A 177 8.30 -14.36 -22.76
N ILE A 178 8.09 -13.32 -23.57
CA ILE A 178 9.05 -12.89 -24.61
C ILE A 178 10.39 -12.52 -23.94
N CYS A 179 10.35 -11.65 -22.93
CA CYS A 179 11.55 -11.20 -22.23
C CYS A 179 12.25 -12.35 -21.49
N HIS A 180 11.49 -13.25 -20.85
CA HIS A 180 12.03 -14.42 -20.17
C HIS A 180 12.77 -15.36 -21.12
N LYS A 181 12.14 -15.71 -22.25
CA LYS A 181 12.73 -16.57 -23.30
C LYS A 181 14.01 -15.95 -23.84
N ARG A 182 14.03 -14.63 -24.01
CA ARG A 182 15.15 -13.86 -24.56
C ARG A 182 16.17 -13.42 -23.50
N ARG A 183 15.95 -13.71 -22.22
CA ARG A 183 16.79 -13.29 -21.09
C ARG A 183 17.02 -11.77 -21.07
N ILE A 184 15.96 -11.00 -21.34
CA ILE A 184 15.97 -9.54 -21.26
C ILE A 184 15.37 -9.15 -19.91
N PRO A 185 16.06 -8.33 -19.11
CA PRO A 185 15.54 -7.86 -17.83
C PRO A 185 14.42 -6.83 -18.05
N MET A 186 13.57 -6.66 -17.04
CA MET A 186 12.35 -5.87 -17.14
C MET A 186 12.20 -4.96 -15.92
N ILE A 187 11.66 -3.75 -16.11
CA ILE A 187 11.22 -2.86 -15.02
C ILE A 187 9.75 -2.51 -15.16
N ALA A 188 9.09 -2.22 -14.04
CA ALA A 188 7.71 -1.75 -14.02
C ALA A 188 7.67 -0.22 -13.90
N PHE A 189 6.72 0.41 -14.58
CA PHE A 189 6.49 1.84 -14.47
C PHE A 189 5.00 2.15 -14.23
N SER A 190 4.74 2.87 -13.13
CA SER A 190 3.41 3.33 -12.71
C SER A 190 3.59 4.62 -11.90
N GLY A 191 3.04 5.72 -12.40
CA GLY A 191 3.16 7.07 -11.82
C GLY A 191 4.52 7.76 -12.02
N GLY A 192 5.64 7.03 -11.93
CA GLY A 192 6.97 7.59 -12.19
C GLY A 192 7.48 8.56 -11.12
N THR A 193 6.96 8.47 -9.89
CA THR A 193 7.25 9.40 -8.78
C THR A 193 8.19 8.83 -7.72
N SER A 194 8.88 7.72 -8.00
CA SER A 194 9.77 7.08 -7.03
C SER A 194 10.92 8.00 -6.65
N LEU A 195 11.21 8.14 -5.36
CA LEU A 195 12.40 8.85 -4.89
C LEU A 195 13.65 7.97 -4.97
N GLU A 196 13.44 6.66 -4.94
CA GLU A 196 14.48 5.64 -4.98
C GLU A 196 14.86 5.29 -6.42
N GLY A 197 16.03 4.68 -6.59
CA GLY A 197 16.60 4.30 -7.90
C GLY A 197 15.83 3.21 -8.65
N THR A 198 14.58 2.91 -8.29
CA THR A 198 13.79 1.79 -8.83
C THR A 198 13.37 1.97 -10.29
N LEU A 199 13.55 3.17 -10.85
CA LEU A 199 13.34 3.45 -12.27
C LEU A 199 14.64 3.39 -13.08
N ALA A 200 15.79 3.26 -12.42
CA ALA A 200 17.08 3.18 -13.08
C ALA A 200 17.20 1.84 -13.83
N ALA A 201 17.28 1.93 -15.14
CA ALA A 201 17.44 0.77 -16.01
C ALA A 201 18.93 0.55 -16.30
N GLU A 202 19.66 0.07 -15.29
CA GLU A 202 21.11 -0.14 -15.30
C GLU A 202 21.56 -1.21 -16.31
N ASN A 203 20.67 -2.12 -16.71
CA ASN A 203 20.97 -3.21 -17.63
C ASN A 203 20.17 -3.09 -18.94
N GLY A 204 19.73 -1.88 -19.32
CA GLY A 204 18.98 -1.67 -20.55
C GLY A 204 17.66 -2.46 -20.57
N GLU A 205 16.99 -2.56 -19.42
CA GLU A 205 15.75 -3.27 -19.21
C GLU A 205 14.66 -2.85 -20.21
N ILE A 206 13.69 -3.72 -20.45
CA ILE A 206 12.44 -3.33 -21.08
C ILE A 206 11.51 -2.78 -20.00
N CYS A 207 11.08 -1.53 -20.16
CA CYS A 207 10.18 -0.86 -19.23
C CYS A 207 8.72 -1.09 -19.62
N LEU A 208 7.95 -1.69 -18.71
CA LEU A 208 6.51 -1.88 -18.84
C LEU A 208 5.80 -0.69 -18.20
N ASP A 209 5.34 0.26 -19.02
CA ASP A 209 4.51 1.38 -18.57
C ASP A 209 3.03 1.00 -18.63
N PHE A 210 2.43 0.88 -17.44
CA PHE A 210 1.07 0.46 -17.26
C PHE A 210 0.02 1.55 -17.54
N LYS A 211 0.39 2.71 -18.10
CA LYS A 211 -0.54 3.84 -18.32
C LYS A 211 -1.86 3.50 -19.02
N ARG A 212 -1.93 2.44 -19.83
CA ARG A 212 -3.16 1.97 -20.50
C ARG A 212 -4.06 1.13 -19.60
N MET A 213 -3.56 0.70 -18.45
CA MET A 213 -4.27 -0.03 -17.39
C MET A 213 -4.62 0.93 -16.25
N ASN A 214 -5.53 1.87 -16.51
CA ASN A 214 -5.89 2.97 -15.60
C ASN A 214 -7.37 3.00 -15.19
N LYS A 215 -8.04 1.83 -15.20
CA LYS A 215 -9.48 1.73 -14.90
C LYS A 215 -9.76 1.29 -13.46
N ILE A 216 -10.79 1.89 -12.87
CA ILE A 216 -11.53 1.30 -11.73
C ILE A 216 -12.45 0.24 -12.33
N LEU A 217 -12.21 -1.03 -11.99
CA LEU A 217 -12.93 -2.17 -12.56
C LEU A 217 -14.23 -2.44 -11.82
N GLU A 218 -14.19 -2.44 -10.48
CA GLU A 218 -15.34 -2.72 -9.62
C GLU A 218 -15.30 -1.85 -8.36
N VAL A 219 -16.47 -1.48 -7.84
CA VAL A 219 -16.64 -0.78 -6.56
C VAL A 219 -17.71 -1.50 -5.78
N HIS A 220 -17.40 -1.90 -4.55
CA HIS A 220 -18.30 -2.64 -3.66
C HIS A 220 -18.54 -1.83 -2.38
N PRO A 221 -19.50 -0.88 -2.38
CA PRO A 221 -19.70 0.00 -1.23
C PRO A 221 -20.09 -0.77 0.04
N ASP A 222 -20.94 -1.79 -0.09
CA ASP A 222 -21.42 -2.60 1.03
C ASP A 222 -20.31 -3.45 1.67
N ASP A 223 -19.29 -3.82 0.88
CA ASP A 223 -18.14 -4.61 1.34
C ASP A 223 -16.90 -3.76 1.67
N MET A 224 -16.97 -2.46 1.38
CA MET A 224 -15.91 -1.48 1.61
C MET A 224 -14.60 -1.88 0.91
N ASP A 225 -14.72 -2.24 -0.37
CA ASP A 225 -13.58 -2.56 -1.25
C ASP A 225 -13.78 -2.11 -2.71
N VAL A 226 -12.68 -2.06 -3.45
CA VAL A 226 -12.61 -1.70 -4.88
C VAL A 226 -11.63 -2.61 -5.61
N VAL A 227 -11.84 -2.80 -6.91
CA VAL A 227 -10.89 -3.48 -7.80
C VAL A 227 -10.40 -2.49 -8.84
N VAL A 228 -9.09 -2.32 -8.95
CA VAL A 228 -8.47 -1.27 -9.77
C VAL A 228 -7.26 -1.80 -10.54
N GLN A 229 -6.98 -1.16 -11.67
CA GLN A 229 -5.77 -1.40 -12.45
C GLN A 229 -4.58 -0.54 -11.93
N PRO A 230 -3.32 -0.93 -12.20
CA PRO A 230 -2.12 -0.34 -11.61
C PRO A 230 -1.94 1.16 -11.87
N SER A 231 -2.37 1.69 -13.01
CA SER A 231 -2.18 3.11 -13.35
C SER A 231 -3.35 4.00 -12.95
N VAL A 232 -4.27 3.53 -12.11
CA VAL A 232 -5.23 4.42 -11.43
C VAL A 232 -4.47 5.33 -10.47
N GLY A 233 -4.64 6.65 -10.59
CA GLY A 233 -4.13 7.62 -9.62
C GLY A 233 -4.93 7.57 -8.32
N TYR A 234 -4.27 7.64 -7.16
CA TYR A 234 -5.00 7.58 -5.87
C TYR A 234 -5.93 8.79 -5.65
N LEU A 235 -5.57 9.96 -6.21
CA LEU A 235 -6.42 11.15 -6.18
C LEU A 235 -7.68 10.94 -7.03
N ASP A 236 -7.53 10.40 -8.25
CA ASP A 236 -8.65 10.10 -9.14
C ASP A 236 -9.58 9.04 -8.52
N LEU A 237 -9.00 8.02 -7.89
CA LEU A 237 -9.74 7.01 -7.14
C LEU A 237 -10.53 7.65 -6.00
N ASN A 238 -9.91 8.54 -5.23
CA ASN A 238 -10.57 9.25 -4.13
C ASN A 238 -11.65 10.22 -4.61
N GLU A 239 -11.45 10.87 -5.75
CA GLU A 239 -12.49 11.70 -6.38
C GLU A 239 -13.72 10.85 -6.73
N ALA A 240 -13.51 9.69 -7.36
CA ALA A 240 -14.58 8.76 -7.71
C ALA A 240 -15.32 8.22 -6.46
N LEU A 241 -14.58 7.77 -5.45
CA LEU A 241 -15.14 7.22 -4.21
C LEU A 241 -15.87 8.25 -3.36
N SER A 242 -15.45 9.51 -3.42
CA SER A 242 -16.07 10.56 -2.61
C SER A 242 -17.53 10.82 -2.95
N LYS A 243 -17.98 10.45 -4.17
CA LYS A 243 -19.37 10.56 -4.63
C LYS A 243 -20.32 9.62 -3.88
N ILE A 244 -19.77 8.62 -3.20
CA ILE A 244 -20.49 7.62 -2.40
C ILE A 244 -19.99 7.59 -0.95
N ASP A 245 -19.43 8.70 -0.46
CA ASP A 245 -18.93 8.87 0.91
C ASP A 245 -17.82 7.88 1.32
N LEU A 246 -17.07 7.35 0.36
CA LEU A 246 -15.91 6.48 0.60
C LEU A 246 -14.59 7.16 0.20
N PHE A 247 -13.49 6.63 0.71
CA PHE A 247 -12.14 7.00 0.29
C PHE A 247 -11.11 5.90 0.57
N PHE A 248 -10.01 5.94 -0.18
CA PHE A 248 -8.80 5.16 -0.05
C PHE A 248 -7.72 6.00 0.69
N PRO A 249 -7.35 5.63 1.93
CA PRO A 249 -6.56 6.54 2.79
C PRO A 249 -5.08 6.77 2.47
N PRO A 250 -4.30 5.79 1.95
CA PRO A 250 -2.90 6.02 1.65
C PRO A 250 -2.67 7.25 0.74
N ASP A 251 -1.75 8.12 1.14
CA ASP A 251 -1.55 9.47 0.59
C ASP A 251 -0.06 9.82 0.39
N PRO A 252 0.68 9.13 -0.49
CA PRO A 252 2.13 9.28 -0.66
C PRO A 252 2.56 10.58 -1.36
N GLY A 253 1.64 11.49 -1.67
CA GLY A 253 1.87 12.71 -2.44
C GLY A 253 1.35 12.63 -3.89
N PRO A 254 1.13 13.77 -4.56
CA PRO A 254 0.52 13.83 -5.90
C PRO A 254 1.30 13.07 -6.98
N GLY A 255 0.58 12.53 -7.97
CA GLY A 255 1.16 11.79 -9.11
C GLY A 255 1.35 10.29 -8.89
N ALA A 256 1.27 9.81 -7.64
CA ALA A 256 1.34 8.39 -7.34
C ALA A 256 0.16 7.59 -7.92
N GLN A 257 0.45 6.41 -8.45
CA GLN A 257 -0.52 5.46 -8.99
C GLN A 257 -0.47 4.14 -8.22
N ILE A 258 -1.58 3.40 -8.18
CA ILE A 258 -1.76 2.22 -7.33
C ILE A 258 -0.65 1.18 -7.49
N GLY A 259 -0.21 0.89 -8.70
CA GLY A 259 0.87 -0.07 -8.98
C GLY A 259 2.19 0.36 -8.34
N GLY A 260 2.57 1.63 -8.51
CA GLY A 260 3.73 2.22 -7.85
C GLY A 260 3.60 2.25 -6.33
N MET A 261 2.41 2.57 -5.80
CA MET A 261 2.12 2.54 -4.37
C MET A 261 2.32 1.14 -3.77
N ILE A 262 1.87 0.10 -4.47
CA ILE A 262 2.07 -1.30 -4.07
C ILE A 262 3.54 -1.66 -4.16
N GLY A 263 4.19 -1.37 -5.29
CA GLY A 263 5.60 -1.68 -5.51
C GLY A 263 6.51 -1.08 -4.44
N GLN A 264 6.27 0.18 -4.05
CA GLN A 264 7.05 0.89 -3.05
C GLN A 264 6.57 0.67 -1.61
N GLY A 265 5.46 -0.05 -1.40
CA GLY A 265 4.89 -0.23 -0.06
C GLY A 265 4.57 1.10 0.63
N CYS A 266 4.04 2.07 -0.12
CA CYS A 266 4.07 3.48 0.26
C CYS A 266 3.39 3.79 1.61
N SER A 267 3.86 4.87 2.23
CA SER A 267 3.25 5.53 3.39
C SER A 267 2.69 6.90 2.98
N GLY A 268 2.47 7.79 3.94
CA GLY A 268 1.98 9.15 3.73
C GLY A 268 1.56 9.77 5.06
N THR A 269 1.04 11.00 5.04
CA THR A 269 0.67 11.73 6.28
C THR A 269 -0.46 11.03 7.04
N ASN A 270 -1.36 10.36 6.31
CA ASN A 270 -2.47 9.58 6.87
C ASN A 270 -2.03 8.24 7.48
N ALA A 271 -0.77 7.82 7.27
CA ALA A 271 -0.29 6.52 7.75
C ALA A 271 -0.32 6.40 9.29
N TYR A 272 -0.27 7.51 10.02
CA TYR A 272 -0.36 7.52 11.49
C TYR A 272 -1.66 6.86 11.97
N LYS A 273 -2.79 7.16 11.33
CA LYS A 273 -4.09 6.58 11.67
C LYS A 273 -4.41 5.31 10.89
N TYR A 274 -4.09 5.31 9.60
CA TYR A 274 -4.62 4.32 8.67
C TYR A 274 -3.62 3.22 8.33
N GLY A 275 -2.34 3.34 8.72
CA GLY A 275 -1.29 2.42 8.30
C GLY A 275 -0.80 2.66 6.87
N THR A 276 0.00 1.75 6.35
CA THR A 276 0.66 1.91 5.03
C THR A 276 -0.01 1.07 3.96
N MET A 277 0.49 1.12 2.71
CA MET A 277 -0.11 0.39 1.58
C MET A 277 -0.38 -1.09 1.88
N LYS A 278 0.53 -1.75 2.62
CA LYS A 278 0.38 -3.18 3.01
C LYS A 278 -0.90 -3.47 3.79
N ASP A 279 -1.40 -2.47 4.52
CA ASP A 279 -2.59 -2.60 5.32
C ASP A 279 -3.84 -2.46 4.46
N TRP A 280 -3.77 -1.88 3.26
CA TRP A 280 -4.92 -1.55 2.42
C TRP A 280 -5.13 -2.47 1.22
N VAL A 281 -4.19 -3.36 0.92
CA VAL A 281 -4.32 -4.36 -0.16
C VAL A 281 -4.97 -5.64 0.37
N LEU A 282 -6.07 -6.07 -0.26
CA LEU A 282 -6.73 -7.35 0.02
C LEU A 282 -6.11 -8.50 -0.78
N GLY A 283 -5.87 -8.26 -2.06
CA GLY A 283 -5.36 -9.26 -2.99
C GLY A 283 -4.87 -8.62 -4.28
N LEU A 284 -4.00 -9.33 -5.00
CA LEU A 284 -3.35 -8.87 -6.22
C LEU A 284 -3.47 -9.93 -7.31
N THR A 285 -3.63 -9.48 -8.54
CA THR A 285 -3.25 -10.25 -9.73
C THR A 285 -1.86 -9.81 -10.15
N VAL A 286 -0.93 -10.75 -10.25
CA VAL A 286 0.49 -10.51 -10.54
C VAL A 286 0.94 -11.37 -11.71
N VAL A 287 1.72 -10.79 -12.61
CA VAL A 287 2.47 -11.50 -13.65
C VAL A 287 3.90 -11.71 -13.18
N LEU A 288 4.33 -12.97 -13.07
CA LEU A 288 5.69 -13.33 -12.69
C LEU A 288 6.66 -13.19 -13.88
N ALA A 289 7.96 -13.28 -13.60
CA ALA A 289 9.02 -13.10 -14.61
C ALA A 289 8.94 -14.09 -15.79
N ASP A 290 8.39 -15.29 -15.59
CA ASP A 290 8.16 -16.29 -16.66
C ASP A 290 6.81 -16.09 -17.39
N GLY A 291 6.06 -15.07 -17.01
CA GLY A 291 4.72 -14.74 -17.47
C GLY A 291 3.60 -15.55 -16.83
N THR A 292 3.86 -16.34 -15.79
CA THR A 292 2.81 -16.98 -15.00
C THR A 292 1.93 -15.92 -14.33
N ILE A 293 0.62 -16.02 -14.51
CA ILE A 293 -0.36 -15.15 -13.83
C ILE A 293 -0.77 -15.83 -12.53
N ILE A 294 -0.63 -15.12 -11.42
CA ILE A 294 -1.09 -15.59 -10.10
C ILE A 294 -2.10 -14.61 -9.51
N LYS A 295 -3.00 -15.15 -8.68
CA LYS A 295 -3.81 -14.36 -7.74
C LYS A 295 -3.33 -14.66 -6.33
N THR A 296 -2.92 -13.63 -5.60
CA THR A 296 -2.31 -13.82 -4.27
C THR A 296 -3.33 -14.21 -3.21
N ARG A 297 -4.60 -13.81 -3.40
CA ARG A 297 -5.70 -14.09 -2.48
C ARG A 297 -7.06 -13.92 -3.15
N HIS A 298 -8.09 -14.57 -2.60
CA HIS A 298 -9.50 -14.27 -2.92
C HIS A 298 -10.00 -13.03 -2.16
N ARG A 299 -11.15 -12.48 -2.60
CA ARG A 299 -11.75 -11.24 -2.08
C ARG A 299 -11.97 -11.15 -0.56
N PRO A 300 -12.32 -12.23 0.20
CA PRO A 300 -12.70 -12.09 1.61
C PRO A 300 -11.65 -11.39 2.49
N ARG A 301 -12.09 -10.40 3.28
CA ARG A 301 -11.24 -9.58 4.17
C ARG A 301 -10.47 -10.40 5.20
N LYS A 302 -11.09 -11.47 5.72
CA LYS A 302 -10.44 -12.45 6.59
C LYS A 302 -10.19 -13.74 5.81
N SER A 303 -8.96 -14.22 5.84
CA SER A 303 -8.56 -15.51 5.29
C SER A 303 -7.43 -16.06 6.13
N SER A 304 -7.48 -17.36 6.40
CA SER A 304 -6.40 -18.16 6.97
C SER A 304 -6.05 -19.33 6.05
N ALA A 305 -6.44 -19.24 4.77
CA ALA A 305 -6.18 -20.26 3.78
C ALA A 305 -4.79 -20.04 3.17
N GLY A 306 -3.79 -20.74 3.73
CA GLY A 306 -2.41 -20.72 3.24
C GLY A 306 -1.61 -19.46 3.63
N TYR A 307 -0.52 -19.23 2.92
CA TYR A 307 0.38 -18.10 3.15
C TYR A 307 -0.20 -16.79 2.62
N ASP A 308 0.10 -15.68 3.30
CA ASP A 308 -0.25 -14.34 2.84
C ASP A 308 0.75 -13.87 1.77
N LEU A 309 0.57 -14.38 0.54
CA LEU A 309 1.41 -13.99 -0.59
C LEU A 309 1.22 -12.53 -0.98
N THR A 310 0.07 -11.92 -0.68
CA THR A 310 -0.20 -10.51 -0.99
C THR A 310 0.87 -9.61 -0.37
N ARG A 311 1.17 -9.81 0.91
CA ARG A 311 2.16 -9.01 1.64
C ARG A 311 3.60 -9.21 1.14
N LEU A 312 3.89 -10.30 0.44
CA LEU A 312 5.21 -10.52 -0.16
C LEU A 312 5.45 -9.57 -1.35
N PHE A 313 4.39 -9.23 -2.10
CA PHE A 313 4.49 -8.33 -3.27
C PHE A 313 4.39 -6.84 -2.91
N VAL A 314 3.77 -6.49 -1.78
CA VAL A 314 3.72 -5.09 -1.34
C VAL A 314 5.10 -4.68 -0.81
N GLY A 315 5.71 -3.68 -1.45
CA GLY A 315 7.08 -3.25 -1.15
C GLY A 315 8.14 -4.08 -1.87
N SER A 316 7.78 -4.90 -2.86
CA SER A 316 8.75 -5.71 -3.61
C SER A 316 9.46 -4.94 -4.74
N GLU A 317 9.11 -3.67 -4.97
CA GLU A 317 9.72 -2.80 -5.97
C GLU A 317 9.67 -3.38 -7.40
N GLY A 318 8.66 -4.21 -7.70
CA GLY A 318 8.53 -4.92 -8.98
C GLY A 318 9.49 -6.11 -9.18
N THR A 319 10.39 -6.39 -8.23
CA THR A 319 11.41 -7.45 -8.36
C THR A 319 10.85 -8.88 -8.33
N LEU A 320 9.65 -9.06 -7.78
CA LEU A 320 8.98 -10.36 -7.69
C LEU A 320 7.93 -10.57 -8.80
N GLY A 321 7.50 -9.51 -9.49
CA GLY A 321 6.49 -9.56 -10.53
C GLY A 321 5.75 -8.23 -10.73
N PHE A 322 4.90 -8.22 -11.75
CA PHE A 322 4.16 -7.05 -12.20
C PHE A 322 2.70 -7.09 -11.73
N VAL A 323 2.29 -6.12 -10.93
CA VAL A 323 0.90 -5.99 -10.47
C VAL A 323 0.04 -5.45 -11.62
N THR A 324 -0.99 -6.20 -12.00
CA THR A 324 -1.91 -5.87 -13.11
C THR A 324 -3.34 -5.58 -12.64
N GLU A 325 -3.70 -6.00 -11.44
CA GLU A 325 -4.97 -5.72 -10.78
C GLU A 325 -4.77 -5.75 -9.26
N ALA A 326 -5.43 -4.84 -8.55
CA ALA A 326 -5.42 -4.79 -7.10
C ALA A 326 -6.83 -4.69 -6.54
N SER A 327 -7.16 -5.56 -5.59
CA SER A 327 -8.32 -5.41 -4.72
C SER A 327 -7.90 -4.64 -3.48
N LEU A 328 -8.48 -3.46 -3.27
CA LEU A 328 -8.11 -2.54 -2.20
C LEU A 328 -9.28 -2.35 -1.24
N LYS A 329 -8.99 -2.23 0.06
CA LYS A 329 -9.98 -1.76 1.02
C LYS A 329 -10.24 -0.27 0.79
N VAL A 330 -11.46 0.16 1.11
CA VAL A 330 -11.80 1.57 1.26
C VAL A 330 -12.45 1.78 2.62
N THR A 331 -12.59 3.03 3.03
CA THR A 331 -13.24 3.41 4.30
C THR A 331 -14.11 4.64 4.11
N VAL A 332 -14.93 4.97 5.11
CA VAL A 332 -15.84 6.12 5.05
C VAL A 332 -15.04 7.41 5.05
N LYS A 333 -15.37 8.32 4.12
CA LYS A 333 -14.76 9.64 4.05
C LYS A 333 -15.04 10.42 5.35
N PRO A 334 -14.01 10.97 6.02
CA PRO A 334 -14.23 11.67 7.27
C PRO A 334 -15.02 12.97 7.04
N GLN A 335 -16.09 13.17 7.81
CA GLN A 335 -17.02 14.28 7.61
C GLN A 335 -16.53 15.61 8.20
N ASN A 336 -15.63 15.54 9.18
CA ASN A 336 -15.02 16.70 9.80
C ASN A 336 -13.52 16.46 9.89
N ILE A 337 -12.71 17.37 9.37
CA ILE A 337 -11.27 17.39 9.52
C ILE A 337 -10.89 18.73 10.16
N ARG A 338 -10.04 18.69 11.17
CA ARG A 338 -9.49 19.85 11.87
C ARG A 338 -7.98 19.75 11.89
N VAL A 339 -7.32 20.83 11.48
CA VAL A 339 -5.86 20.95 11.48
C VAL A 339 -5.45 22.02 12.49
N ALA A 340 -4.48 21.70 13.34
CA ALA A 340 -3.87 22.64 14.28
C ALA A 340 -2.37 22.73 13.99
N VAL A 341 -1.83 23.96 14.07
CA VAL A 341 -0.40 24.22 13.88
C VAL A 341 0.15 24.86 15.15
N ALA A 342 1.23 24.30 15.70
CA ALA A 342 1.86 24.79 16.91
C ALA A 342 3.37 25.01 16.71
N SER A 343 3.88 26.15 17.18
CA SER A 343 5.30 26.48 17.16
C SER A 343 5.88 26.36 18.56
N PHE A 344 7.12 25.88 18.64
CA PHE A 344 7.81 25.64 19.90
C PHE A 344 9.20 26.28 19.85
N PRO A 345 9.67 26.91 20.95
CA PRO A 345 11.01 27.47 21.04
C PRO A 345 12.14 26.45 20.81
N THR A 346 11.88 25.16 21.08
CA THR A 346 12.86 24.08 20.92
C THR A 346 12.23 22.82 20.34
N LEU A 347 13.03 22.03 19.62
CA LEU A 347 12.62 20.73 19.09
C LEU A 347 12.16 19.78 20.22
N HIS A 348 12.85 19.81 21.36
CA HIS A 348 12.53 18.98 22.52
C HIS A 348 11.12 19.26 23.07
N GLN A 349 10.70 20.53 23.15
CA GLN A 349 9.34 20.87 23.58
C GLN A 349 8.27 20.40 22.59
N ALA A 350 8.55 20.48 21.29
CA ALA A 350 7.68 19.95 20.25
C ALA A 350 7.50 18.42 20.45
N VAL A 351 8.60 17.67 20.52
CA VAL A 351 8.57 16.22 20.71
C VAL A 351 7.84 15.81 22.00
N ASN A 352 8.09 16.50 23.12
CA ASN A 352 7.38 16.21 24.37
C ASN A 352 5.86 16.40 24.23
N THR A 353 5.43 17.43 23.49
CA THR A 353 4.01 17.69 23.23
C THR A 353 3.40 16.58 22.36
N THR A 354 4.08 16.17 21.30
CA THR A 354 3.70 15.02 20.45
C THR A 354 3.48 13.75 21.28
N VAL A 355 4.39 13.45 22.22
CA VAL A 355 4.28 12.27 23.10
C VAL A 355 3.07 12.39 24.03
N GLN A 356 2.87 13.55 24.66
CA GLN A 356 1.72 13.78 25.54
C GLN A 356 0.39 13.65 24.81
N ILE A 357 0.28 14.21 23.60
CA ILE A 357 -0.95 14.13 22.80
C ILE A 357 -1.18 12.69 22.34
N SER A 358 -0.14 11.95 21.92
CA SER A 358 -0.27 10.53 21.57
C SER A 358 -0.79 9.70 22.74
N GLY A 359 -0.34 9.99 23.97
CA GLY A 359 -0.79 9.32 25.20
C GLY A 359 -2.15 9.78 25.73
N SER A 360 -2.75 10.83 25.15
CA SER A 360 -4.00 11.42 25.65
C SER A 360 -5.28 10.66 25.25
N GLY A 361 -5.16 9.62 24.42
CA GLY A 361 -6.29 8.82 23.94
C GLY A 361 -7.09 9.46 22.79
N HIS A 362 -6.64 10.60 22.28
CA HIS A 362 -7.23 11.20 21.08
C HIS A 362 -6.79 10.44 19.83
N VAL A 363 -7.74 10.11 18.94
CA VAL A 363 -7.43 9.57 17.62
C VAL A 363 -6.95 10.71 16.73
N LEU A 364 -5.65 10.75 16.45
CA LEU A 364 -5.03 11.67 15.50
C LEU A 364 -5.02 11.03 14.12
N GLU A 365 -5.19 11.84 13.07
CA GLU A 365 -5.09 11.40 11.69
C GLU A 365 -3.66 11.50 11.16
N ALA A 366 -3.01 12.63 11.43
CA ALA A 366 -1.65 12.93 11.04
C ALA A 366 -0.97 13.79 12.12
N MET A 367 0.35 13.68 12.23
CA MET A 367 1.15 14.47 13.14
C MET A 367 2.56 14.67 12.57
N GLU A 368 2.80 15.84 11.99
CA GLU A 368 4.03 16.17 11.26
C GLU A 368 4.90 17.13 12.06
N LEU A 369 6.20 16.86 12.12
CA LEU A 369 7.20 17.69 12.80
C LEU A 369 8.12 18.34 11.77
N LEU A 370 8.13 19.67 11.75
CA LEU A 370 9.02 20.47 10.90
C LEU A 370 10.01 21.22 11.78
N ASP A 371 11.31 21.04 11.49
CA ASP A 371 12.38 21.72 12.22
C ASP A 371 12.67 23.12 11.63
N LYS A 372 13.63 23.84 12.21
CA LYS A 372 13.99 25.19 11.74
C LYS A 372 14.49 25.22 10.29
N TYR A 373 15.13 24.15 9.80
CA TYR A 373 15.67 24.08 8.45
C TYR A 373 14.55 23.79 7.45
N THR A 374 13.63 22.89 7.79
CA THR A 374 12.43 22.65 6.99
C THR A 374 11.58 23.91 6.91
N MET A 375 11.36 24.62 8.02
CA MET A 375 10.62 25.88 8.01
C MET A 375 11.30 26.98 7.19
N TYR A 376 12.63 27.08 7.29
CA TYR A 376 13.40 27.98 6.43
C TYR A 376 13.19 27.64 4.94
N ALA A 377 13.28 26.36 4.56
CA ALA A 377 13.06 25.92 3.19
C ALA A 377 11.63 26.23 2.71
N VAL A 378 10.60 25.98 3.53
CA VAL A 378 9.21 26.34 3.24
C VAL A 378 9.08 27.84 2.95
N ASN A 379 9.63 28.70 3.81
CA ASN A 379 9.59 30.15 3.63
C ASN A 379 10.31 30.64 2.36
N GLN A 380 11.42 30.00 1.99
CA GLN A 380 12.17 30.33 0.78
C GLN A 380 11.51 29.79 -0.49
N SER A 381 10.77 28.68 -0.39
CA SER A 381 10.17 28.02 -1.55
C SER A 381 9.07 28.83 -2.22
N GLY A 382 8.43 29.76 -1.48
CA GLY A 382 7.28 30.51 -1.95
C GLY A 382 6.00 29.69 -2.13
N TYR A 383 5.98 28.42 -1.70
CA TYR A 383 4.78 27.57 -1.77
C TYR A 383 3.70 27.94 -0.75
N THR A 384 4.03 28.75 0.26
CA THR A 384 3.07 29.22 1.28
C THR A 384 3.03 30.74 1.33
N ASP A 385 1.82 31.31 1.40
CA ASP A 385 1.62 32.75 1.59
C ASP A 385 2.03 33.22 3.00
N GLU A 386 2.10 32.30 3.95
CA GLU A 386 2.56 32.58 5.32
C GLU A 386 4.07 32.47 5.45
N GLN A 387 4.66 33.43 6.17
CA GLN A 387 6.02 33.35 6.68
C GLN A 387 6.00 32.79 8.10
N TRP A 388 6.71 31.67 8.28
CA TRP A 388 6.76 30.95 9.54
C TRP A 388 8.03 31.30 10.32
N ALA A 389 7.91 31.38 11.65
CA ALA A 389 9.04 31.70 12.53
C ALA A 389 10.01 30.52 12.71
#